data_AF-V4MZT5-F1
#
_entry.id   AF-V4MZT5-F1
#
_cell.length_a   1.000
_cell.length_b   1.000
_cell.length_c   1.000
_cell.angle_alpha   90.00
_cell.angle_beta   90.00
_cell.angle_gamma   90.00
#
_symmetry.space_group_name_H-M   'P 1'
#
loop_
_entity.id
_entity.type
_entity.pdbx_description
1 polymer ?
#
loop_
_entity_poly.entity_id
_entity_poly.type
_entity_poly.pdbx_seq_one_letter_code
_entity_poly.pdbx_strand_id
1 'polypeptide(L)'
;ELNFLHKSASGLIKEFGNIQLDTNKLTDNIDKNQLVLLAALRELKKTGQNILLDGHFSLISKEGTITPIGVEVFSDMSLDHIILISEPETVIRERIYSRDGIDVKYNIEDLLNSEKEHAKKVASYLGIGLIELNSPSKEAFIATLKKLSTRSSCA
;
A
#
# COMPACT_ATOMS: atom_id res chain seq x y z
N GLU A 1 -14.35 -17.99 -6.63
CA GLU A 1 -14.02 -16.55 -6.64
C GLU A 1 -12.83 -16.28 -5.73
N LEU A 2 -12.07 -15.21 -5.96
CA LEU A 2 -11.06 -14.75 -5.01
C LEU A 2 -11.78 -13.91 -3.94
N ASN A 3 -11.86 -14.41 -2.71
CA ASN A 3 -12.51 -13.69 -1.59
C ASN A 3 -11.53 -12.71 -0.94
N PHE A 4 -11.17 -11.65 -1.67
CA PHE A 4 -10.34 -10.55 -1.15
C PHE A 4 -11.17 -9.28 -1.00
N LEU A 5 -11.10 -8.68 0.19
CA LEU A 5 -11.63 -7.35 0.45
C LEU A 5 -10.59 -6.32 0.00
N HIS A 6 -10.87 -5.59 -1.09
CA HIS A 6 -10.02 -4.51 -1.55
C HIS A 6 -10.32 -3.21 -0.80
N LYS A 7 -9.28 -2.59 -0.24
CA LYS A 7 -9.34 -1.28 0.44
C LYS A 7 -8.09 -0.48 0.11
N SER A 8 -8.24 0.82 -0.18
CA SER A 8 -7.08 1.72 -0.26
C SER A 8 -6.75 2.32 1.09
N ALA A 9 -5.48 2.50 1.41
CA ALA A 9 -5.01 3.07 2.68
C ALA A 9 -5.58 4.48 2.90
N SER A 10 -5.53 5.33 1.86
CA SER A 10 -6.11 6.68 1.90
C SER A 10 -7.63 6.66 2.05
N GLY A 11 -8.31 5.65 1.50
CA GLY A 11 -9.75 5.43 1.68
C GLY A 11 -10.09 5.06 3.13
N LEU A 12 -9.32 4.13 3.72
CA LEU A 12 -9.47 3.74 5.13
C LEU A 12 -9.24 4.92 6.07
N ILE A 13 -8.22 5.74 5.82
CA ILE A 13 -7.95 6.94 6.63
C ILE A 13 -9.13 7.92 6.59
N LYS A 14 -9.76 8.10 5.42
CA LYS A 14 -10.93 8.99 5.28
C LYS A 14 -12.19 8.40 5.94
N GLU A 15 -12.43 7.12 5.75
CA GLU A 15 -13.59 6.39 6.29
C GLU A 15 -13.55 6.35 7.83
N PHE A 16 -12.39 6.04 8.41
CA PHE A 16 -12.20 5.91 9.85
C PHE A 16 -11.74 7.20 10.54
N GLY A 17 -11.27 8.20 9.80
CA GLY A 17 -10.75 9.46 10.35
C GLY A 17 -11.80 10.35 11.01
N ASN A 18 -13.08 10.12 10.71
CA ASN A 18 -14.22 10.80 11.36
C ASN A 18 -14.72 10.06 12.61
N ILE A 19 -14.18 8.86 12.91
CA ILE A 19 -14.53 8.11 14.12
C ILE A 19 -13.68 8.67 15.26
N GLN A 20 -14.32 9.07 16.36
CA GLN A 20 -13.60 9.45 17.59
C GLN A 20 -12.84 8.22 18.10
N LEU A 21 -11.55 8.16 17.83
CA LEU A 21 -10.66 7.14 18.40
C LEU A 21 -10.46 7.45 19.88
N ASP A 22 -10.65 6.46 20.76
CA ASP A 22 -10.39 6.58 22.19
C ASP A 22 -8.94 7.00 22.42
N THR A 23 -8.76 8.25 22.84
CA THR A 23 -7.49 8.97 22.94
C THR A 23 -6.60 8.50 24.11
N ASN A 24 -7.01 7.49 24.87
CA ASN A 24 -6.30 7.03 26.08
C ASN A 24 -5.09 6.10 25.82
N LYS A 25 -4.74 5.82 24.56
CA LYS A 25 -3.54 5.03 24.18
C LYS A 25 -2.59 5.78 23.25
N LEU A 26 -2.67 7.11 23.22
CA LEU A 26 -1.84 7.95 22.38
C LEU A 26 -0.42 8.02 22.96
N THR A 27 0.51 7.31 22.33
CA THR A 27 1.95 7.53 22.53
C THR A 27 2.43 8.62 21.57
N ASP A 28 3.26 9.54 22.09
CA ASP A 28 3.55 10.89 21.59
C ASP A 28 4.29 11.03 20.24
N ASN A 29 4.27 10.04 19.32
CA ASN A 29 5.17 10.09 18.14
C ASN A 29 4.64 9.52 16.81
N ILE A 30 3.39 9.05 16.73
CA ILE A 30 2.85 8.43 15.50
C ILE A 30 1.81 9.35 14.85
N ASP A 31 1.97 9.64 13.55
CA ASP A 31 1.03 10.46 12.76
C ASP A 31 -0.40 9.94 12.90
N LYS A 32 -1.36 10.84 13.14
CA LYS A 32 -2.80 10.55 13.26
C LYS A 32 -3.32 9.66 12.13
N ASN A 33 -2.84 9.88 10.90
CA ASN A 33 -3.24 9.08 9.74
C ASN A 33 -2.84 7.61 9.88
N GLN A 34 -1.65 7.35 10.43
CA GLN A 34 -1.18 5.98 10.65
C GLN A 34 -1.96 5.31 11.77
N LEU A 35 -2.27 6.03 12.85
CA LEU A 35 -3.13 5.49 13.92
C LEU A 35 -4.52 5.09 13.39
N VAL A 36 -5.13 5.95 12.57
CA VAL A 36 -6.43 5.66 11.94
C VAL A 36 -6.33 4.44 11.02
N LEU A 37 -5.30 4.36 10.18
CA LEU A 37 -5.09 3.23 9.29
C LEU A 37 -4.91 1.92 10.05
N LEU A 38 -4.08 1.91 11.09
CA LEU A 38 -3.84 0.73 11.93
C LEU A 38 -5.10 0.27 12.66
N ALA A 39 -5.89 1.21 13.19
CA ALA A 39 -7.18 0.89 13.80
C ALA A 39 -8.16 0.27 12.79
N ALA A 40 -8.28 0.87 11.59
CA ALA A 40 -9.12 0.35 10.52
C ALA A 40 -8.70 -1.08 10.10
N LEU A 41 -7.40 -1.31 9.91
CA LEU A 41 -6.87 -2.62 9.57
C LEU A 41 -7.15 -3.66 10.67
N ARG A 42 -7.01 -3.29 11.94
CA ARG A 42 -7.34 -4.18 13.07
C ARG A 42 -8.81 -4.59 13.06
N GLU A 43 -9.73 -3.67 12.80
CA GLU A 43 -11.17 -4.01 12.70
C GLU A 43 -11.46 -4.90 11.50
N LEU A 44 -10.88 -4.61 10.33
CA LEU A 44 -11.08 -5.43 9.14
C LEU A 44 -10.51 -6.85 9.31
N LYS A 45 -9.37 -7.01 9.97
CA LYS A 45 -8.78 -8.33 10.26
C LYS A 45 -9.68 -9.21 11.12
N LYS A 46 -10.53 -8.64 12.00
CA LYS A 46 -11.49 -9.42 12.80
C LYS A 46 -12.52 -10.17 11.96
N THR A 47 -12.75 -9.75 10.72
CA THR A 47 -13.67 -10.43 9.80
C THR A 47 -13.14 -11.78 9.30
N GLY A 48 -11.84 -12.05 9.46
CA GLY A 48 -11.18 -13.24 8.93
C GLY A 48 -11.05 -13.28 7.40
N GLN A 49 -11.42 -12.20 6.70
CA GLN A 49 -11.27 -12.11 5.25
C GLN A 49 -9.85 -11.72 4.86
N ASN A 50 -9.38 -12.20 3.71
CA ASN A 50 -8.14 -11.72 3.12
C ASN A 50 -8.33 -10.28 2.63
N ILE A 51 -7.38 -9.40 2.95
CA ILE A 51 -7.46 -7.98 2.59
C ILE A 51 -6.41 -7.69 1.53
N LEU A 52 -6.82 -7.03 0.45
CA LEU A 52 -5.90 -6.40 -0.50
C LEU A 52 -5.83 -4.92 -0.15
N LEU A 53 -4.74 -4.51 0.51
CA LEU A 53 -4.48 -3.13 0.87
C LEU A 53 -3.73 -2.43 -0.27
N ASP A 54 -4.37 -1.46 -0.91
CA ASP A 54 -3.77 -0.59 -1.92
C ASP A 54 -3.13 0.65 -1.26
N GLY A 55 -1.84 0.85 -1.46
CA GLY A 55 -1.07 1.90 -0.81
C GLY A 55 0.28 2.14 -1.51
N HIS A 56 1.00 3.13 -0.99
CA HIS A 56 2.29 3.57 -1.53
C HIS A 56 3.40 3.31 -0.52
N PHE A 57 4.61 3.04 -1.01
CA PHE A 57 5.82 2.96 -0.19
C PHE A 57 6.49 4.32 0.01
N SER A 58 6.19 5.28 -0.86
CA SER A 58 6.68 6.65 -0.81
C SER A 58 5.52 7.65 -0.89
N LEU A 59 5.67 8.78 -0.20
CA LEU A 59 4.75 9.90 -0.29
C LEU A 59 5.32 10.96 -1.22
N ILE A 60 4.41 11.69 -1.87
CA ILE A 60 4.74 12.86 -2.70
C ILE A 60 4.14 14.08 -2.01
N SER A 61 4.99 15.06 -1.67
CA SER A 61 4.54 16.33 -1.10
C SER A 61 3.86 17.21 -2.16
N LYS A 62 3.23 18.32 -1.74
CA LYS A 62 2.63 19.29 -2.68
C LYS A 62 3.67 19.96 -3.57
N GLU A 63 4.90 20.02 -3.08
CA GLU A 63 6.08 20.56 -3.75
C GLU A 63 6.74 19.53 -4.69
N GLY A 64 6.21 18.29 -4.74
CA GLY A 64 6.72 17.20 -5.56
C GLY A 64 7.89 16.44 -4.94
N THR A 65 8.18 16.66 -3.65
CA THR A 65 9.24 15.94 -2.95
C THR A 65 8.79 14.52 -2.63
N ILE A 66 9.60 13.53 -3.05
CA ILE A 66 9.36 12.11 -2.79
C ILE A 66 10.03 11.75 -1.46
N THR A 67 9.27 11.18 -0.53
CA THR A 67 9.77 10.77 0.79
C THR A 67 9.29 9.35 1.10
N PRO A 68 10.20 8.38 1.30
CA PRO A 68 9.82 7.03 1.70
C PRO A 68 9.11 7.04 3.06
N ILE A 69 8.12 6.17 3.22
CA ILE A 69 7.44 5.99 4.51
C ILE A 69 8.38 5.26 5.49
N GLY A 70 8.25 5.51 6.79
CA GLY A 70 9.04 4.76 7.78
C GLY A 70 8.74 3.25 7.72
N VAL A 71 9.78 2.41 7.76
CA VAL A 71 9.61 0.94 7.67
C VAL A 71 8.81 0.39 8.87
N GLU A 72 8.90 1.07 10.01
CA GLU A 72 8.16 0.79 11.24
C GLU A 72 6.64 0.90 11.07
N VAL A 73 6.16 1.78 10.18
CA VAL A 73 4.73 1.92 9.89
C VAL A 73 4.17 0.61 9.34
N PHE A 74 4.94 -0.10 8.52
CA PHE A 74 4.53 -1.37 7.92
C PHE A 74 4.58 -2.54 8.89
N SER A 75 5.41 -2.48 9.94
CA SER A 75 5.43 -3.51 11.00
C SER A 75 4.10 -3.61 11.71
N ASP A 76 3.51 -2.46 12.03
CA ASP A 76 2.24 -2.42 12.74
C ASP A 76 1.05 -2.87 11.87
N MET A 77 1.19 -2.80 10.53
CA MET A 77 0.17 -3.29 9.59
C MET A 77 0.07 -4.81 9.55
N SER A 78 1.09 -5.55 10.02
CA SER A 78 1.19 -7.02 9.96
C SER A 78 0.77 -7.57 8.59
N LEU A 79 1.56 -7.21 7.57
CA LEU A 79 1.39 -7.68 6.19
C LEU A 79 1.94 -9.10 6.03
N ASP A 80 1.29 -9.94 5.23
CA ASP A 80 1.78 -11.28 4.90
C ASP A 80 2.69 -11.28 3.65
N HIS A 81 2.36 -10.43 2.68
CA HIS A 81 3.03 -10.34 1.38
C HIS A 81 2.95 -8.93 0.82
N ILE A 82 3.95 -8.58 -0.01
CA ILE A 82 3.95 -7.36 -0.80
C ILE A 82 3.85 -7.71 -2.28
N ILE A 83 2.98 -7.01 -3.01
CA ILE A 83 2.94 -7.03 -4.47
C ILE A 83 3.25 -5.62 -4.95
N LEU A 84 4.36 -5.46 -5.66
CA LEU A 84 4.72 -4.20 -6.30
C LEU A 84 4.29 -4.24 -7.77
N ILE A 85 3.35 -3.38 -8.14
CA ILE A 85 2.89 -3.24 -9.53
C ILE A 85 3.54 -2.00 -10.13
N SER A 86 4.15 -2.15 -11.30
CA SER A 86 4.81 -1.06 -12.01
C SER A 86 4.36 -1.00 -13.47
N GLU A 87 4.57 0.16 -14.10
CA GLU A 87 4.32 0.43 -15.51
C GLU A 87 5.45 1.33 -16.05
N PRO A 88 5.69 1.39 -17.37
CA PRO A 88 6.59 2.36 -17.96
C PRO A 88 6.18 3.79 -17.61
N GLU A 89 7.16 4.68 -17.39
CA GLU A 89 6.91 6.10 -17.11
C GLU A 89 5.93 6.73 -18.10
N THR A 90 6.11 6.47 -19.39
CA THR A 90 5.28 7.02 -20.46
C THR A 90 3.80 6.65 -20.28
N VAL A 91 3.53 5.40 -19.91
CA VAL A 91 2.17 4.90 -19.64
C VAL A 91 1.60 5.53 -18.38
N ILE A 92 2.41 5.68 -17.32
CA ILE A 92 1.97 6.32 -16.07
C ILE A 92 1.60 7.78 -16.32
N ARG A 93 2.47 8.51 -17.03
CA ARG A 93 2.26 9.93 -17.37
C ARG A 93 0.99 10.12 -18.21
N GLU A 94 0.80 9.29 -19.23
CA GLU A 94 -0.41 9.31 -20.07
C GLU A 94 -1.67 9.06 -19.24
N ARG A 95 -1.65 8.07 -18.33
CA ARG A 95 -2.79 7.76 -17.44
C ARG A 95 -3.09 8.91 -16.48
N ILE A 96 -2.07 9.55 -15.90
CA ILE A 96 -2.26 10.69 -15.00
C ILE A 96 -2.84 11.88 -15.76
N TYR A 97 -2.27 12.23 -16.91
CA TYR A 97 -2.76 13.31 -17.76
C TYR A 97 -4.20 13.05 -18.21
N SER A 98 -4.52 11.81 -18.61
CA SER A 98 -5.88 11.44 -19.02
C SER A 98 -6.90 11.52 -17.89
N ARG A 99 -6.48 11.31 -16.64
CA ARG A 99 -7.36 11.37 -15.45
C ARG A 99 -7.55 12.80 -14.94
N ASP A 100 -6.46 13.54 -14.81
CA ASP A 100 -6.43 14.82 -14.07
C ASP A 100 -6.37 16.04 -15.00
N GLY A 101 -6.15 15.84 -16.31
CA GLY A 101 -5.99 16.90 -17.30
C GLY A 101 -4.72 17.73 -17.14
N ILE A 102 -3.82 17.32 -16.24
CA ILE A 102 -2.57 18.01 -15.91
C ILE A 102 -1.42 17.03 -15.89
N ASP A 103 -0.25 17.52 -16.29
CA ASP A 103 0.98 16.75 -16.19
C ASP A 103 1.53 16.77 -14.76
N VAL A 104 2.32 15.74 -14.44
CA VAL A 104 2.95 15.65 -13.11
C VAL A 104 4.08 16.66 -12.95
N LYS A 105 4.21 17.21 -11.74
CA LYS A 105 5.28 18.17 -11.40
C LYS A 105 6.52 17.52 -10.78
N TYR A 106 6.44 16.23 -10.49
CA TYR A 106 7.52 15.44 -9.91
C TYR A 106 8.08 14.46 -10.95
N ASN A 107 9.30 14.00 -10.72
CA ASN A 107 9.93 13.00 -11.57
C ASN A 107 9.33 11.61 -11.29
N ILE A 108 8.69 11.01 -12.31
CA ILE A 108 8.05 9.69 -12.20
C ILE A 108 9.13 8.60 -12.01
N GLU A 109 10.27 8.73 -12.67
CA GLU A 109 11.36 7.75 -12.56
C GLU A 109 11.89 7.70 -11.12
N ASP A 110 12.08 8.87 -10.49
CA ASP A 110 12.49 8.95 -9.08
C ASP A 110 11.45 8.31 -8.15
N LEU A 111 10.15 8.50 -8.44
CA LEU A 111 9.08 7.88 -7.67
C LEU A 111 9.10 6.36 -7.82
N LEU A 112 9.20 5.85 -9.05
CA LEU A 112 9.24 4.41 -9.32
C LEU A 112 10.46 3.75 -8.66
N ASN A 113 11.62 4.41 -8.70
CA ASN A 113 12.83 3.94 -8.04
C ASN A 113 12.65 3.94 -6.52
N SER A 114 12.14 5.03 -5.94
CA SER A 114 11.87 5.12 -4.50
C SER A 114 10.88 4.04 -4.03
N GLU A 115 9.77 3.85 -4.76
CA GLU A 115 8.78 2.80 -4.48
C GLU A 115 9.42 1.40 -4.51
N LYS A 116 10.23 1.11 -5.54
CA LYS A 116 10.85 -0.20 -5.72
C LYS A 116 11.92 -0.49 -4.66
N GLU A 117 12.82 0.44 -4.42
CA GLU A 117 13.87 0.29 -3.41
C GLU A 117 13.26 0.18 -2.02
N HIS A 118 12.25 1.00 -1.72
CA HIS A 118 11.61 0.99 -0.42
C HIS A 118 10.75 -0.26 -0.21
N ALA A 119 10.02 -0.75 -1.22
CA ALA A 119 9.28 -2.01 -1.12
C ALA A 119 10.21 -3.19 -0.79
N LYS A 120 11.41 -3.24 -1.40
CA LYS A 120 12.44 -4.24 -1.07
C LYS A 120 12.94 -4.10 0.36
N LYS A 121 13.18 -2.87 0.81
CA LYS A 121 13.61 -2.59 2.18
C LYS A 121 12.57 -3.02 3.19
N VAL A 122 11.29 -2.71 2.96
CA VAL A 122 10.17 -3.11 3.82
C VAL A 122 10.02 -4.63 3.83
N ALA A 123 10.03 -5.29 2.67
CA ALA A 123 9.94 -6.74 2.57
C ALA A 123 11.06 -7.43 3.38
N SER A 124 12.29 -6.96 3.22
CA SER A 124 13.44 -7.47 3.96
C SER A 124 13.34 -7.20 5.47
N TYR A 125 12.84 -6.02 5.86
CA TYR A 125 12.69 -5.63 7.26
C TYR A 125 11.62 -6.47 7.98
N LEU A 126 10.51 -6.76 7.29
CA LEU A 126 9.41 -7.58 7.84
C LEU A 126 9.65 -9.09 7.68
N GLY A 127 10.62 -9.51 6.86
CA GLY A 127 10.85 -10.92 6.55
C GLY A 127 9.76 -11.54 5.69
N ILE A 128 9.08 -10.76 4.86
CA ILE A 128 7.94 -11.19 4.03
C ILE A 128 8.29 -11.23 2.54
N GLY A 129 7.50 -12.00 1.78
CA GLY A 129 7.71 -12.14 0.33
C GLY A 129 7.31 -10.89 -0.44
N LEU A 130 8.17 -10.45 -1.37
CA LEU A 130 7.89 -9.42 -2.37
C LEU A 130 7.71 -10.06 -3.75
N ILE A 131 6.64 -9.70 -4.45
CA ILE A 131 6.39 -10.07 -5.84
C ILE A 131 6.34 -8.80 -6.69
N GLU A 132 7.26 -8.66 -7.64
CA GLU A 132 7.27 -7.56 -8.61
C GLU A 132 6.50 -7.96 -9.87
N LEU A 133 5.51 -7.17 -10.26
CA LEU A 133 4.71 -7.34 -11.48
C LEU A 133 4.84 -6.09 -12.36
N ASN A 134 5.52 -6.23 -13.49
CA ASN A 134 5.68 -5.14 -14.46
C ASN A 134 4.59 -5.25 -15.53
N SER A 135 3.78 -4.20 -15.68
CA SER A 135 2.65 -4.12 -16.62
C SER A 135 1.78 -5.40 -16.65
N PRO A 136 1.33 -5.93 -15.49
CA PRO A 136 0.64 -7.20 -15.46
C PRO A 136 -0.73 -7.10 -16.14
N SER A 137 -1.11 -8.15 -16.87
CA SER A 137 -2.51 -8.34 -17.23
C SER A 137 -3.35 -8.65 -15.98
N LYS A 138 -4.66 -8.43 -16.08
CA LYS A 138 -5.60 -8.77 -15.00
C LYS A 138 -5.51 -10.25 -14.62
N GLU A 139 -5.34 -11.12 -15.60
CA GLU A 139 -5.21 -12.57 -15.43
C GLU A 139 -3.93 -12.92 -14.66
N ALA A 140 -2.81 -12.28 -15.00
CA ALA A 140 -1.53 -12.48 -14.31
C ALA A 140 -1.59 -12.02 -12.84
N PHE A 141 -2.24 -10.87 -12.59
CA PHE A 141 -2.47 -10.38 -11.22
C PHE A 141 -3.35 -11.35 -10.41
N ILE A 142 -4.49 -11.78 -10.97
CA ILE A 142 -5.38 -12.76 -10.34
C ILE A 142 -4.66 -14.09 -10.07
N ALA A 143 -3.85 -14.57 -11.01
CA ALA A 143 -3.07 -15.80 -10.83
C ALA A 143 -2.06 -15.67 -9.68
N THR A 144 -1.47 -14.48 -9.50
CA THR A 144 -0.57 -14.18 -8.37
C THR A 144 -1.32 -14.22 -7.05
N LEU A 145 -2.49 -13.57 -6.94
CA LEU A 145 -3.32 -13.60 -5.75
C LEU A 145 -3.73 -15.03 -5.35
N LYS A 146 -4.10 -15.87 -6.33
CA LYS A 146 -4.43 -17.28 -6.08
C LYS A 146 -3.26 -18.04 -5.42
N LYS A 147 -2.04 -17.86 -5.93
CA LYS A 147 -0.83 -18.51 -5.39
C LYS A 147 -0.52 -18.10 -3.94
N LEU A 148 -0.83 -16.85 -3.58
CA LEU A 148 -0.63 -16.35 -2.22
C LEU A 148 -1.69 -16.94 -1.28
N SER A 149 -2.96 -16.95 -1.68
CA SER A 149 -4.05 -17.45 -0.85
C SER A 149 -3.93 -18.94 -0.49
N THR A 150 -3.29 -19.76 -1.32
CA THR A 150 -3.10 -21.20 -1.04
C THR A 150 -1.92 -21.51 -0.13
N ARG A 151 -1.01 -20.55 0.09
CA ARG A 151 0.17 -20.75 0.96
C ARG A 151 -0.13 -20.39 2.43
N SER A 152 -1.06 -19.48 2.68
CA SER A 152 -1.45 -19.06 4.03
C SER A 152 -2.27 -20.11 4.80
N SER A 153 -2.80 -21.16 4.14
CA SER A 153 -3.61 -22.21 4.78
C SER A 153 -2.82 -23.42 5.32
N CYS A 154 -1.49 -23.40 5.25
CA CYS A 154 -0.64 -24.52 5.68
C CYS A 154 0.27 -24.20 6.87
N ALA A 155 0.03 -23.10 7.59
CA ALA A 155 0.73 -22.75 8.83
C ALA A 155 -0.16 -22.95 10.05
#